data_AF-A0A392V9Z0-F1
#
_entry.id   AF-A0A392V9Z0-F1
#
_cell.length_a   1.000
_cell.length_b   1.000
_cell.length_c   1.000
_cell.angle_alpha   90.00
_cell.angle_beta   90.00
_cell.angle_gamma   90.00
#
_symmetry.space_group_name_H-M   'P 1'
#
loop_
_entity.id
_entity.type
_entity.pdbx_description
1 polymer ?
#
loop_
_entity_poly.entity_id
_entity_poly.type
_entity_poly.pdbx_seq_one_letter_code
_entity_poly.pdbx_strand_id
1 'polypeptide(L)' 'MVSGTKFLNCSTGDCGSALTCAVNGDPPLTLAEFTLNGSNNLDYYDISIIDGFNIPMG' A
#
# COMPACT_ATOMS: atom_id res chain seq x y z
N MET A 1 -4.58 14.39 -25.53
CA MET A 1 -3.16 14.76 -25.62
C MET A 1 -2.53 14.65 -24.24
N VAL A 2 -1.84 13.55 -23.97
CA VAL A 2 -0.70 13.42 -23.01
C VAL A 2 0.14 12.31 -23.66
N SER A 3 0.91 12.53 -24.73
CA SER A 3 2.15 13.29 -24.89
C SER A 3 3.17 13.04 -23.78
N GLY A 4 4.12 12.12 -24.04
CA GLY A 4 5.35 11.92 -23.26
C GLY A 4 5.24 10.89 -22.14
N THR A 5 6.23 10.01 -22.01
CA THR A 5 6.40 9.04 -20.91
C THR A 5 6.58 9.76 -19.57
N LYS A 6 5.48 10.12 -18.91
CA LYS A 6 5.49 10.54 -17.50
C LYS A 6 5.52 9.26 -16.66
N PHE A 7 6.65 9.00 -16.00
CA PHE A 7 6.71 8.01 -14.92
C PHE A 7 5.72 8.47 -13.85
N LEU A 8 4.66 7.69 -13.63
CA LEU A 8 3.64 8.01 -12.64
C LEU A 8 4.17 7.56 -11.28
N ASN A 9 5.01 8.36 -10.64
CA ASN A 9 5.57 8.06 -9.33
C ASN A 9 4.77 8.76 -8.22
N CYS A 10 4.44 8.01 -7.17
CA CYS A 10 3.76 8.54 -5.99
C CYS A 10 4.75 9.15 -4.99
N SER A 11 4.34 10.21 -4.28
CA SER A 11 5.19 10.84 -3.25
C SER A 11 5.46 9.93 -2.05
N THR A 12 4.57 8.99 -1.76
CA THR A 12 4.67 7.96 -0.71
C THR A 12 3.92 6.72 -1.19
N GLY A 13 4.39 5.52 -0.88
CA GLY A 13 3.71 4.27 -1.28
C GLY A 13 3.74 3.99 -2.78
N ASP A 14 4.77 4.43 -3.51
CA ASP A 14 4.93 4.08 -4.92
C ASP A 14 5.14 2.57 -5.07
N CYS A 15 4.43 1.94 -6.01
CA CYS A 15 4.48 0.49 -6.22
C CYS A 15 5.02 0.16 -7.62
N GLY A 16 6.18 0.76 -7.95
CA GLY A 16 6.83 0.60 -9.25
C GLY A 16 6.27 1.50 -10.35
N SER A 17 5.88 2.72 -10.00
CA SER A 17 5.25 3.70 -10.90
C SER A 17 4.00 3.17 -11.63
N ALA A 18 3.29 2.24 -11.00
CA ALA A 18 2.07 1.62 -11.51
C ALA A 18 0.84 2.21 -10.80
N LEU A 19 -0.22 2.49 -11.55
CA LEU A 19 -1.50 2.89 -10.96
C LEU A 19 -2.22 1.70 -10.29
N THR A 20 -2.05 0.51 -10.88
CA THR A 20 -2.55 -0.76 -10.32
C THR A 20 -1.37 -1.54 -9.77
N CYS A 21 -1.23 -1.58 -8.45
CA CYS A 21 -0.12 -2.24 -7.80
C CYS A 21 -0.19 -3.77 -7.93
N ALA A 22 0.92 -4.39 -8.32
CA ALA A 22 1.14 -5.84 -8.26
C ALA A 22 2.15 -6.25 -7.17
N VAL A 23 2.78 -5.25 -6.55
CA VAL A 23 3.74 -5.36 -5.46
C VAL A 23 3.40 -4.32 -4.39
N ASN A 24 3.99 -4.47 -3.21
CA ASN A 24 3.81 -3.50 -2.13
C ASN A 24 4.38 -2.12 -2.50
N GLY A 25 3.90 -1.07 -1.82
CA GLY A 25 4.41 0.27 -1.99
C GLY A 25 5.69 0.53 -1.19
N ASP A 26 6.46 1.53 -1.61
CA ASP A 26 7.68 1.96 -0.92
C ASP A 26 7.38 2.80 0.35
N PRO A 27 8.05 2.52 1.50
CA PRO A 27 8.00 3.33 2.72
C PRO A 27 8.29 4.83 2.48
N PRO A 28 7.63 5.76 3.19
CA PRO A 28 6.69 5.52 4.28
C PRO A 28 5.25 5.27 3.80
N LEU A 29 4.55 4.28 4.39
CA LEU A 29 3.11 4.08 4.21
C LEU A 29 2.45 3.49 5.45
N THR A 30 1.30 4.04 5.83
CA THR A 30 0.42 3.40 6.81
C THR A 30 -0.25 2.20 6.12
N LEU A 31 -0.11 0.99 6.69
CA LEU A 31 -0.63 -0.26 6.10
C LEU A 31 -1.89 -0.73 6.80
N ALA A 32 -2.86 -1.21 6.02
CA ALA A 32 -4.00 -1.97 6.52
C ALA A 32 -3.78 -3.42 6.11
N GLU A 33 -3.44 -4.26 7.06
CA GLU A 33 -3.06 -5.65 6.83
C GLU A 33 -4.23 -6.56 7.20
N PHE A 34 -4.51 -7.54 6.34
CA PHE A 34 -5.60 -8.50 6.53
C PHE A 34 -5.11 -9.91 6.27
N THR A 35 -5.40 -10.80 7.21
CA THR A 35 -5.30 -12.25 7.03
C THR A 35 -6.70 -12.82 7.05
N LEU A 36 -7.21 -13.18 5.87
CA LEU A 36 -8.53 -13.79 5.74
C LEU A 36 -8.44 -15.30 5.98
N ASN A 37 -9.39 -15.85 6.72
CA ASN A 37 -9.46 -17.27 7.07
C ASN A 37 -8.14 -17.78 7.68
N GLY A 38 -7.65 -17.05 8.68
CA GLY A 38 -6.48 -17.42 9.45
C GLY A 38 -6.77 -18.57 10.43
N SER A 39 -6.08 -18.58 11.57
CA SER A 39 -6.30 -19.61 12.59
C SER A 39 -7.77 -19.63 13.04
N ASN A 40 -8.34 -20.83 13.11
CA ASN A 40 -9.74 -21.10 13.48
C ASN A 40 -10.79 -20.45 12.56
N ASN A 41 -10.48 -20.26 11.28
CA ASN A 41 -11.34 -19.57 10.30
C ASN A 41 -11.71 -18.14 10.74
N LEU A 42 -10.83 -17.50 11.52
CA LEU A 42 -11.00 -16.10 11.92
C LEU A 42 -10.23 -15.21 10.95
N ASP A 43 -10.82 -14.07 10.63
CA ASP A 43 -10.14 -12.99 9.93
C ASP A 43 -9.38 -12.14 10.95
N TYR A 44 -8.12 -11.85 10.66
CA TYR A 44 -7.27 -10.97 11.47
C TYR A 44 -6.99 -9.71 10.65
N TYR A 45 -7.02 -8.56 11.31
CA TYR A 45 -6.65 -7.30 10.70
C TYR A 45 -5.92 -6.42 11.71
N ASP A 46 -5.05 -5.57 11.19
CA ASP A 46 -4.35 -4.56 11.96
C ASP A 46 -3.97 -3.36 11.09
N ILE A 47 -3.75 -2.22 11.76
CA ILE A 47 -3.15 -1.05 11.13
C ILE A 47 -1.69 -1.04 11.55
N SER A 48 -0.81 -1.13 10.56
CA SER A 48 0.62 -1.24 10.76
C SER A 48 1.33 0.04 10.34
N ILE A 49 2.29 0.43 11.18
CA ILE A 49 3.19 1.56 10.96
C ILE A 49 4.66 1.10 10.95
N ILE A 50 4.88 -0.21 10.77
CA ILE A 50 6.22 -0.79 10.69
C ILE A 50 6.99 -0.18 9.50
N ASP A 51 6.27 0.08 8.40
CA ASP A 51 6.76 0.69 7.16
C ASP A 51 6.54 2.22 7.12
N GLY A 52 6.39 2.84 8.28
CA GLY A 52 6.21 4.29 8.42
C GLY A 52 4.75 4.74 8.39
N PHE A 53 4.56 6.06 8.29
CA PHE A 53 3.24 6.70 8.33
C PHE A 53 3.15 7.78 7.26
N ASN A 54 2.05 7.82 6.53
CA ASN A 54 1.78 8.86 5.53
C ASN A 54 0.39 9.50 5.69
N ILE A 55 -0.66 8.70 5.90
CA ILE A 55 -2.06 9.13 5.99
C ILE A 55 -2.71 8.46 7.21
N PRO A 56 -3.56 9.18 7.99
CA PRO A 56 -4.32 8.56 9.07
C PRO A 56 -5.38 7.59 8.54
N MET A 57 -5.50 6.43 9.20
CA MET A 57 -6.52 5.41 8.94
C MET A 57 -7.21 5.02 10.25
N GLY A 58 -8.50 4.67 10.19
CA GLY A 58 -9.30 4.29 11.34
C GLY A 58 -10.60 3.61 10.93
#